data_AF-A0A6J4K8N8-F1
#
_entry.id   AF-A0A6J4K8N8-F1
#
_cell.length_a   1.000
_cell.length_b   1.000
_cell.length_c   1.000
_cell.angle_alpha   90.00
_cell.angle_beta   90.00
_cell.angle_gamma   90.00
#
_symmetry.space_group_name_H-M   'P 1'
#
loop_
_entity.id
_entity.type
_entity.pdbx_description
1 polymer ?
#
loop_
_entity_poly.entity_id
_entity_poly.type
_entity_poly.pdbx_seq_one_letter_code
_entity_poly.pdbx_strand_id
1 'polypeptide(L)'
;MLTYSLQWVVGLLTLTFAVLALRISRPGVSPDPFFGSAWLLAGTTFLLHAASQLAQYAWGGLALAGGAGSAAMESYLRWSPTFNHTRTFVLLALFIALMALAGMRAPPGRGFQRAYGVALLAAMTLGVIVAADEGKLVESRHYLRVAGWDTVELIVVLSALFATLVTDKVDRYLWGALAANAFAVTLSIIWFVALSRVTDPLAWSPPAWQIAGYRVAVFVVMVALAARRLWLVRRGRVAEGLLGSRTKQYSPYAG
;
A
#
# COMPACT_ATOMS: atom_id res chain seq x y z
N MET A 1 -23.52 8.29 -0.63
CA MET A 1 -23.37 7.38 0.54
C MET A 1 -22.62 6.09 0.21
N LEU A 2 -23.00 5.33 -0.83
CA LEU A 2 -22.30 4.07 -1.17
C LEU A 2 -20.77 4.20 -1.33
N THR A 3 -20.28 5.16 -2.13
CA THR A 3 -18.84 5.40 -2.32
C THR A 3 -18.11 5.61 -0.99
N TYR A 4 -18.70 6.39 -0.08
CA TYR A 4 -18.14 6.69 1.22
C TYR A 4 -18.04 5.43 2.10
N SER A 5 -19.10 4.61 2.12
CA SER A 5 -19.08 3.31 2.82
C SER A 5 -18.01 2.38 2.26
N LEU A 6 -17.87 2.29 0.93
CA LEU A 6 -16.86 1.46 0.29
C LEU A 6 -15.43 1.95 0.61
N GLN A 7 -15.21 3.26 0.67
CA GLN A 7 -13.93 3.84 1.10
C GLN A 7 -13.55 3.37 2.51
N TRP A 8 -14.47 3.42 3.47
CA TRP A 8 -14.23 2.86 4.82
C TRP A 8 -13.86 1.38 4.80
N VAL A 9 -14.59 0.58 4.02
CA VAL A 9 -14.28 -0.85 3.86
C VAL A 9 -12.86 -1.04 3.33
N VAL A 10 -12.43 -0.28 2.32
CA VAL A 10 -11.05 -0.32 1.83
C VAL A 10 -10.06 0.01 2.95
N GLY A 11 -10.26 1.11 3.69
CA GLY A 11 -9.36 1.50 4.78
C GLY A 11 -9.23 0.43 5.87
N LEU A 12 -10.34 -0.22 6.24
CA LEU A 12 -10.37 -1.30 7.22
C LEU A 12 -9.72 -2.59 6.70
N LEU A 13 -9.90 -2.93 5.42
CA LEU A 13 -9.21 -4.06 4.81
C LEU A 13 -7.69 -3.82 4.72
N THR A 14 -7.26 -2.60 4.36
CA THR A 14 -5.86 -2.21 4.37
C THR A 14 -5.26 -2.33 5.77
N LEU A 15 -5.97 -1.85 6.80
CA LEU A 15 -5.56 -2.00 8.20
C LEU A 15 -5.46 -3.47 8.61
N THR A 16 -6.44 -4.28 8.20
CA THR A 16 -6.46 -5.73 8.48
C THR A 16 -5.25 -6.42 7.86
N PHE A 17 -4.95 -6.12 6.59
CA PHE A 17 -3.76 -6.63 5.91
C PHE A 17 -2.49 -6.22 6.65
N ALA A 18 -2.36 -4.94 7.04
CA ALA A 18 -1.22 -4.43 7.77
C ALA A 18 -1.00 -5.17 9.11
N VAL A 19 -2.06 -5.37 9.89
CA VAL A 19 -1.99 -6.11 11.16
C VAL A 19 -1.61 -7.57 10.94
N LEU A 20 -2.15 -8.23 9.92
CA LEU A 20 -1.77 -9.60 9.57
C LEU A 20 -0.30 -9.68 9.16
N ALA A 21 0.17 -8.75 8.32
CA ALA A 21 1.56 -8.65 7.89
C ALA A 21 2.52 -8.49 9.10
N LEU A 22 2.22 -7.59 10.03
CA LEU A 22 3.00 -7.40 11.26
C LEU A 22 2.97 -8.61 12.20
N ARG A 23 1.89 -9.41 12.16
CA ARG A 23 1.85 -10.69 12.90
C ARG A 23 2.73 -11.74 12.24
N ILE A 24 2.74 -11.80 10.91
CA ILE A 24 3.56 -12.74 10.12
C ILE A 24 5.04 -12.42 10.27
N SER A 25 5.41 -11.15 10.39
CA SER A 25 6.81 -10.71 10.52
C SER A 25 7.49 -11.08 11.84
N ARG A 26 6.76 -11.61 12.83
CA ARG A 26 7.32 -11.89 14.16
C ARG A 26 8.34 -13.03 14.12
N PRO A 27 9.44 -12.94 14.90
CA PRO A 27 10.34 -14.06 15.12
C PRO A 27 9.55 -15.28 15.63
N GLY A 28 9.64 -16.41 14.90
CA GLY A 28 8.86 -17.63 15.18
C GLY A 28 7.69 -17.87 14.22
N VAL A 29 7.14 -16.83 13.59
CA VAL A 29 6.09 -16.97 12.55
C VAL A 29 6.73 -16.99 11.16
N SER A 30 7.74 -16.15 10.95
CA SER A 30 8.58 -16.16 9.76
C SER A 30 10.04 -16.44 10.16
N PRO A 31 10.47 -17.71 10.16
CA PRO A 31 11.84 -18.07 10.55
C PRO A 31 12.89 -17.60 9.53
N ASP A 32 12.52 -17.43 8.25
CA ASP A 32 13.40 -16.79 7.27
C ASP A 32 13.45 -15.27 7.53
N PRO A 33 14.63 -14.70 7.82
CA PRO A 33 14.78 -13.28 8.18
C PRO A 33 14.47 -12.33 7.02
N PHE A 34 14.62 -12.78 5.76
CA PHE A 34 14.25 -11.98 4.60
C PHE A 34 12.74 -11.89 4.48
N PHE A 35 12.03 -13.03 4.58
CA PHE A 35 10.57 -13.05 4.55
C PHE A 35 10.00 -12.24 5.72
N GLY A 36 10.54 -12.44 6.92
CA GLY A 36 10.09 -11.71 8.12
C GLY A 36 10.24 -10.21 7.95
N SER A 37 11.37 -9.77 7.38
CA SER A 37 11.60 -8.36 7.10
C SER A 37 10.69 -7.82 5.99
N ALA A 38 10.49 -8.55 4.89
CA ALA A 38 9.57 -8.11 3.84
C ALA A 38 8.14 -7.91 4.38
N TRP A 39 7.65 -8.83 5.21
CA TRP A 39 6.36 -8.68 5.90
C TRP A 39 6.33 -7.51 6.88
N LEU A 40 7.45 -7.22 7.57
CA LEU A 40 7.55 -6.06 8.47
C LEU A 40 7.48 -4.74 7.69
N LEU A 41 8.20 -4.64 6.57
CA LEU A 41 8.17 -3.48 5.69
C LEU A 41 6.73 -3.23 5.19
N ALA A 42 6.11 -4.28 4.62
CA ALA A 42 4.74 -4.20 4.13
C ALA A 42 3.76 -3.84 5.26
N GLY A 43 3.82 -4.53 6.39
CA GLY A 43 2.94 -4.27 7.53
C GLY A 43 3.06 -2.84 8.07
N THR A 44 4.27 -2.32 8.19
CA THR A 44 4.49 -0.94 8.67
C THR A 44 3.99 0.10 7.67
N THR A 45 4.27 -0.08 6.38
CA THR A 45 3.79 0.81 5.31
C THR A 45 2.28 0.84 5.23
N PHE A 46 1.65 -0.33 5.14
CA PHE A 46 0.21 -0.42 5.00
C PHE A 46 -0.52 0.02 6.28
N LEU A 47 0.12 -0.06 7.45
CA LEU A 47 -0.42 0.52 8.67
C LEU A 47 -0.47 2.05 8.58
N LEU A 48 0.62 2.70 8.16
CA LEU A 48 0.67 4.14 7.94
C LEU A 48 -0.31 4.58 6.84
N HIS A 49 -0.37 3.82 5.75
CA HIS A 49 -1.30 4.05 4.65
C HIS A 49 -2.76 3.99 5.13
N ALA A 50 -3.12 2.94 5.87
CA ALA A 50 -4.46 2.77 6.42
C ALA A 50 -4.81 3.86 7.44
N ALA A 51 -3.88 4.22 8.33
CA ALA A 51 -4.09 5.30 9.30
C ALA A 51 -4.36 6.63 8.61
N SER A 52 -3.54 7.00 7.62
CA SER A 52 -3.73 8.19 6.79
C SER A 52 -5.08 8.17 6.06
N GLN A 53 -5.43 7.03 5.47
CA GLN A 53 -6.67 6.82 4.74
C GLN A 53 -7.92 6.97 5.63
N LEU A 54 -7.93 6.32 6.79
CA LEU A 54 -9.04 6.40 7.75
C LEU A 54 -9.18 7.81 8.33
N ALA A 55 -8.07 8.49 8.63
CA ALA A 55 -8.08 9.88 9.06
C ALA A 55 -8.69 10.80 7.99
N GLN A 56 -8.30 10.64 6.72
CA GLN A 56 -8.88 11.39 5.61
C GLN A 56 -10.37 11.11 5.44
N TYR A 57 -10.85 9.87 5.63
CA TYR A 57 -12.27 9.53 5.50
C TYR A 57 -13.12 10.05 6.66
N ALA A 58 -12.58 10.05 7.88
CA ALA A 58 -13.22 10.72 9.01
C ALA A 58 -13.34 12.22 8.73
N TRP A 59 -12.25 12.86 8.30
CA TRP A 59 -12.22 14.28 7.95
C TRP A 59 -13.17 14.63 6.80
N GLY A 60 -13.18 13.79 5.75
CA GLY A 60 -14.10 13.93 4.62
C GLY A 60 -15.56 13.73 5.01
N GLY A 61 -15.87 12.85 5.95
CA GLY A 61 -17.21 12.68 6.51
C GLY A 61 -17.71 13.94 7.21
N LEU A 62 -16.85 14.55 8.04
CA LEU A 62 -17.15 15.82 8.71
C LEU A 62 -17.35 16.96 7.69
N ALA A 63 -16.51 17.04 6.66
CA ALA A 63 -16.64 18.00 5.57
C ALA A 63 -17.96 17.84 4.81
N LEU A 64 -18.33 16.60 4.45
CA LEU A 64 -19.59 16.30 3.76
C LEU A 64 -20.80 16.67 4.63
N ALA A 65 -20.75 16.38 5.93
CA ALA A 65 -21.81 16.74 6.87
C ALA A 65 -21.96 18.26 7.04
N GLY A 66 -20.84 19.00 7.01
CA GLY A 66 -20.85 20.47 7.09
C GLY A 66 -21.33 21.15 5.80
N GLY A 67 -21.22 20.49 4.65
CA GLY A 67 -21.61 21.03 3.34
C GLY A 67 -20.54 21.95 2.71
N ALA A 68 -20.79 22.35 1.45
CA ALA A 68 -19.81 22.98 0.57
C ALA A 68 -19.19 24.29 1.09
N GLY A 69 -19.95 25.09 1.83
CA GLY A 69 -19.50 26.38 2.37
C GLY A 69 -18.88 26.32 3.76
N SER A 70 -18.75 25.12 4.35
CA SER A 70 -18.27 24.96 5.72
C SER A 70 -16.75 25.09 5.84
N ALA A 71 -16.27 25.56 7.00
CA ALA A 71 -14.84 25.54 7.34
C ALA A 71 -14.25 24.12 7.32
N ALA A 72 -15.07 23.09 7.62
CA ALA A 72 -14.67 21.70 7.53
C ALA A 72 -14.38 21.28 6.08
N MET A 73 -15.22 21.69 5.13
CA MET A 73 -14.99 21.45 3.70
C MET A 73 -13.75 22.19 3.20
N GLU A 74 -13.58 23.47 3.53
CA GLU A 74 -12.38 24.22 3.13
C GLU A 74 -11.10 23.57 3.65
N SER A 75 -11.11 23.15 4.92
CA SER A 75 -9.97 22.45 5.53
C SER A 75 -9.73 21.09 4.87
N TYR A 76 -10.78 20.31 4.56
CA TYR A 76 -10.66 19.06 3.82
C TYR A 76 -10.01 19.27 2.44
N LEU A 77 -10.47 20.26 1.67
CA LEU A 77 -9.90 20.57 0.36
C LEU A 77 -8.44 21.02 0.46
N ARG A 78 -8.07 21.72 1.53
CA ARG A 78 -6.68 22.12 1.79
C ARG A 78 -5.75 20.93 2.07
N TRP A 79 -6.20 19.96 2.87
CA TRP A 79 -5.34 18.88 3.37
C TRP A 79 -5.46 17.57 2.59
N SER A 80 -6.51 17.38 1.79
CA SER A 80 -6.72 16.16 0.99
C SER A 80 -5.52 15.81 0.10
N PRO A 81 -4.87 16.77 -0.60
CA PRO A 81 -3.66 16.47 -1.37
C PRO A 81 -2.53 15.90 -0.52
N THR A 82 -2.35 16.38 0.71
CA THR A 82 -1.35 15.86 1.65
C THR A 82 -1.61 14.39 1.97
N PHE A 83 -2.84 14.02 2.34
CA PHE A 83 -3.18 12.61 2.61
C PHE A 83 -2.96 11.71 1.39
N ASN A 84 -3.24 12.20 0.19
CA ASN A 84 -3.07 11.43 -1.05
C ASN A 84 -1.58 11.22 -1.38
N HIS A 85 -0.81 12.31 -1.48
CA HIS A 85 0.61 12.22 -1.84
C HIS A 85 1.42 11.48 -0.78
N THR A 86 1.21 11.73 0.51
CA THR A 86 1.91 11.02 1.59
C THR A 86 1.71 9.50 1.50
N ARG A 87 0.51 9.03 1.10
CA ARG A 87 0.25 7.59 0.92
C ARG A 87 1.01 6.99 -0.26
N THR A 88 1.04 7.67 -1.40
CA THR A 88 1.80 7.26 -2.60
C THR A 88 3.30 7.19 -2.28
N PHE A 89 3.86 8.21 -1.63
CA PHE A 89 5.28 8.23 -1.28
C PHE A 89 5.67 7.17 -0.24
N VAL A 90 4.80 6.88 0.73
CA VAL A 90 5.03 5.79 1.70
C VAL A 90 5.06 4.43 1.01
N LEU A 91 4.20 4.19 0.00
CA LEU A 91 4.26 2.98 -0.83
C LEU A 91 5.53 2.95 -1.70
N LEU A 92 5.97 4.07 -2.27
CA LEU A 92 7.26 4.15 -2.97
C LEU A 92 8.43 3.74 -2.07
N ALA A 93 8.46 4.21 -0.83
CA ALA A 93 9.49 3.82 0.14
C ALA A 93 9.50 2.32 0.43
N LEU A 94 8.32 1.68 0.52
CA LEU A 94 8.22 0.22 0.62
C LEU A 94 8.87 -0.49 -0.56
N PHE A 95 8.52 -0.11 -1.79
CA PHE A 95 9.01 -0.81 -2.98
C PHE A 95 10.51 -0.60 -3.20
N ILE A 96 11.02 0.60 -2.90
CA ILE A 96 12.47 0.86 -2.87
C ILE A 96 13.16 -0.02 -1.82
N ALA A 97 12.60 -0.12 -0.62
CA ALA A 97 13.16 -0.97 0.42
C ALA A 97 13.12 -2.46 0.06
N LEU A 98 12.09 -2.92 -0.66
CA LEU A 98 12.02 -4.29 -1.17
C LEU A 98 13.06 -4.56 -2.27
N MET A 99 13.32 -3.61 -3.16
CA MET A 99 14.43 -3.72 -4.11
C MET A 99 15.80 -3.77 -3.40
N ALA A 100 16.00 -2.91 -2.39
CA ALA A 100 17.20 -2.96 -1.57
C ALA A 100 17.35 -4.33 -0.90
N LEU A 101 16.27 -4.85 -0.29
CA LEU A 101 16.23 -6.18 0.34
C LEU A 101 16.58 -7.30 -0.66
N ALA A 102 16.07 -7.22 -1.90
CA ALA A 102 16.36 -8.18 -2.95
C ALA A 102 17.87 -8.21 -3.30
N GLY A 103 18.54 -7.05 -3.27
CA GLY A 103 19.99 -6.94 -3.51
C GLY A 103 20.87 -7.37 -2.33
N MET A 104 20.31 -7.61 -1.14
CA MET A 104 21.11 -7.96 0.04
C MET A 104 21.59 -9.41 0.02
N ARG A 105 22.90 -9.59 0.23
CA ARG A 105 23.51 -10.91 0.44
C ARG A 105 23.30 -11.44 1.86
N ALA A 106 23.47 -10.57 2.84
CA ALA A 106 23.30 -10.90 4.26
C ALA A 106 21.86 -10.63 4.74
N PRO A 107 21.37 -11.35 5.76
CA PRO A 107 20.08 -11.07 6.36
C PRO A 107 19.95 -9.62 6.82
N PRO A 108 18.77 -8.99 6.64
CA PRO A 108 18.52 -7.63 7.10
C PRO A 108 18.62 -7.54 8.63
N GLY A 109 19.48 -6.63 9.12
CA GLY A 109 19.65 -6.34 10.54
C GLY A 109 18.91 -5.08 11.00
N ARG A 110 19.15 -4.67 12.26
CA ARG A 110 18.58 -3.44 12.84
C ARG A 110 18.92 -2.17 12.05
N GLY A 111 20.11 -2.12 11.43
CA GLY A 111 20.54 -0.98 10.60
C GLY A 111 19.62 -0.77 9.39
N PHE A 112 19.27 -1.84 8.69
CA PHE A 112 18.33 -1.81 7.56
C PHE A 112 16.95 -1.30 8.01
N GLN A 113 16.44 -1.79 9.14
CA GLN A 113 15.14 -1.37 9.68
C GLN A 113 15.13 0.10 10.10
N ARG A 114 16.23 0.61 10.67
CA ARG A 114 16.38 2.04 10.99
C ARG A 114 16.42 2.90 9.73
N ALA A 115 17.22 2.51 8.73
CA ALA A 115 17.29 3.22 7.45
C ALA A 115 15.93 3.27 6.77
N TYR A 116 15.17 2.18 6.83
CA TYR A 116 13.80 2.13 6.32
C TYR A 116 12.86 3.06 7.09
N GLY A 117 12.93 3.10 8.42
CA GLY A 117 12.15 4.05 9.23
C GLY A 117 12.44 5.52 8.85
N VAL A 118 13.72 5.85 8.61
CA VAL A 118 14.12 7.18 8.11
C VAL A 118 13.56 7.43 6.70
N ALA A 119 13.61 6.42 5.81
CA ALA A 119 13.06 6.53 4.47
C ALA A 119 11.54 6.76 4.48
N LEU A 120 10.79 6.13 5.39
CA LEU A 120 9.37 6.38 5.58
C LEU A 120 9.09 7.83 6.00
N LEU A 121 9.85 8.36 6.96
CA LEU A 121 9.72 9.75 7.40
C LEU A 121 10.06 10.74 6.27
N ALA A 122 11.11 10.45 5.49
CA ALA A 122 11.49 11.25 4.33
C ALA A 122 10.38 11.22 3.25
N ALA A 123 9.82 10.05 2.97
CA ALA A 123 8.72 9.89 2.03
C ALA A 123 7.45 10.63 2.47
N MET A 124 7.10 10.58 3.76
CA MET A 124 5.97 11.35 4.29
C MET A 124 6.20 12.85 4.12
N THR A 125 7.39 13.34 4.46
CA THR A 125 7.80 14.73 4.28
C THR A 125 7.74 15.15 2.81
N LEU A 126 8.22 14.30 1.89
CA LEU A 126 8.16 14.57 0.45
C LEU A 126 6.71 14.66 -0.05
N GLY A 127 5.81 13.79 0.43
CA GLY A 127 4.39 13.88 0.13
C GLY A 127 3.75 15.18 0.61
N VAL A 128 4.15 15.69 1.79
CA VAL A 128 3.71 17.00 2.30
C VAL A 128 4.22 18.14 1.41
N ILE A 129 5.50 18.11 1.01
CA ILE A 129 6.10 19.12 0.14
C ILE A 129 5.39 19.17 -1.22
N VAL A 130 5.18 18.01 -1.85
CA VAL A 130 4.47 17.91 -3.13
C VAL A 130 3.02 18.41 -3.02
N ALA A 131 2.35 18.10 -1.91
CA ALA A 131 1.01 18.61 -1.63
C ALA A 131 0.98 20.13 -1.42
N ALA A 132 1.99 20.69 -0.75
CA ALA A 132 2.10 22.13 -0.54
C ALA A 132 2.30 22.89 -1.86
N ASP A 133 3.13 22.36 -2.77
CA ASP A 133 3.28 22.90 -4.14
C ASP A 133 1.98 22.83 -4.95
N GLU A 134 1.17 21.80 -4.72
CA GLU A 134 -0.12 21.67 -5.39
C GLU A 134 -1.14 22.71 -4.93
N GLY A 135 -1.14 23.00 -3.63
CA GLY A 135 -2.11 23.88 -3.00
C GLY A 135 -3.43 23.16 -2.67
N LYS A 136 -4.53 23.92 -2.68
CA LYS A 136 -5.87 23.37 -2.41
C LYS A 136 -6.29 22.40 -3.51
N LEU A 137 -7.08 21.38 -3.14
CA LEU A 137 -7.64 20.39 -4.05
C LEU A 137 -8.46 21.06 -5.16
N VAL A 138 -7.94 21.03 -6.38
CA VAL A 138 -8.68 21.32 -7.62
C VAL A 138 -8.71 20.02 -8.42
N GLU A 139 -9.89 19.41 -8.56
CA GLU A 139 -10.05 18.00 -8.98
C GLU A 139 -9.23 17.63 -10.23
N SER A 140 -9.34 18.40 -11.31
CA SER A 140 -8.63 18.10 -12.57
C SER A 140 -7.10 18.12 -12.43
N ARG A 141 -6.55 19.16 -11.80
CA ARG A 141 -5.11 19.28 -11.53
C ARG A 141 -4.64 18.20 -10.57
N HIS A 142 -5.41 17.92 -9.53
CA HIS A 142 -5.07 16.93 -8.51
C HIS A 142 -5.04 15.52 -9.08
N TYR A 143 -6.09 15.10 -9.79
CA TYR A 143 -6.16 13.76 -10.37
C TYR A 143 -5.06 13.52 -11.40
N LEU A 144 -4.70 14.53 -12.19
CA LEU A 144 -3.58 14.43 -13.12
C LEU A 144 -2.23 14.26 -12.39
N ARG A 145 -2.01 15.02 -11.30
CA ARG A 145 -0.80 14.89 -10.47
C ARG A 145 -0.72 13.53 -9.78
N VAL A 146 -1.82 13.06 -9.21
CA VAL A 146 -1.90 11.72 -8.60
C VAL A 146 -1.63 10.65 -9.66
N ALA A 147 -2.22 10.71 -10.84
CA ALA A 147 -1.96 9.76 -11.92
C ALA A 147 -0.48 9.72 -12.33
N GLY A 148 0.18 10.89 -12.38
CA GLY A 148 1.61 10.99 -12.64
C GLY A 148 2.46 10.26 -11.60
N TRP A 149 2.19 10.49 -10.32
CA TRP A 149 2.90 9.80 -9.23
C TRP A 149 2.55 8.31 -9.13
N ASP A 150 1.30 7.92 -9.34
CA ASP A 150 0.87 6.52 -9.39
C ASP A 150 1.57 5.78 -10.55
N THR A 151 1.89 6.46 -11.66
CA THR A 151 2.70 5.89 -12.75
C THR A 151 4.13 5.61 -12.29
N VAL A 152 4.75 6.54 -11.55
CA VAL A 152 6.06 6.32 -10.92
C VAL A 152 5.98 5.15 -9.93
N GLU A 153 4.94 5.12 -9.09
CA GLU A 153 4.68 4.01 -8.16
C GLU A 153 4.59 2.68 -8.90
N LEU A 154 3.84 2.63 -10.01
CA LEU A 154 3.67 1.42 -10.81
C LEU A 154 5.01 0.90 -11.35
N ILE A 155 5.86 1.77 -11.89
CA ILE A 155 7.18 1.38 -12.39
C ILE A 155 8.03 0.79 -11.25
N VAL A 156 8.01 1.44 -10.08
CA VAL A 156 8.82 1.01 -8.93
C VAL A 156 8.29 -0.30 -8.33
N VAL A 157 6.96 -0.49 -8.21
CA VAL A 157 6.39 -1.75 -7.70
C VAL A 157 6.65 -2.90 -8.66
N LEU A 158 6.52 -2.71 -9.98
CA LEU A 158 6.84 -3.75 -10.96
C LEU A 158 8.32 -4.14 -10.90
N SER A 159 9.21 -3.16 -10.74
CA SER A 159 10.64 -3.40 -10.55
C SER A 159 10.92 -4.18 -9.26
N ALA A 160 10.26 -3.84 -8.16
CA ALA A 160 10.38 -4.56 -6.89
C ALA A 160 9.82 -6.00 -6.98
N LEU A 161 8.67 -6.20 -7.62
CA LEU A 161 8.08 -7.52 -7.85
C LEU A 161 8.99 -8.39 -8.70
N PHE A 162 9.59 -7.84 -9.75
CA PHE A 162 10.55 -8.57 -10.59
C PHE A 162 11.83 -8.92 -9.80
N ALA A 163 12.43 -7.95 -9.10
CA ALA A 163 13.64 -8.19 -8.31
C ALA A 163 13.43 -9.24 -7.21
N THR A 164 12.29 -9.20 -6.53
CA THR A 164 11.96 -10.16 -5.46
C THR A 164 11.58 -11.54 -5.99
N LEU A 165 11.02 -11.61 -7.21
CA LEU A 165 10.79 -12.87 -7.93
C LEU A 165 12.11 -13.58 -8.25
N VAL A 166 13.10 -12.86 -8.79
CA VAL A 166 14.39 -13.43 -9.19
C VAL A 166 15.26 -13.84 -7.99
N THR A 167 15.12 -13.15 -6.86
CA THR A 167 16.00 -13.34 -5.69
C THR A 167 15.42 -14.23 -4.58
N ASP A 168 14.13 -14.59 -4.70
CA ASP A 168 13.40 -15.41 -3.73
C ASP A 168 13.56 -14.91 -2.28
N LYS A 169 13.47 -13.57 -2.11
CA LYS A 169 13.57 -12.87 -0.81
C LYS A 169 12.22 -12.51 -0.21
N VAL A 170 11.15 -12.83 -0.92
CA VAL A 170 9.76 -12.60 -0.52
C VAL A 170 8.99 -13.89 -0.73
N ASP A 171 8.16 -14.29 0.24
CA ASP A 171 7.33 -15.48 0.05
C ASP A 171 6.17 -15.22 -0.91
N ARG A 172 5.65 -16.30 -1.52
CA ARG A 172 4.63 -16.21 -2.57
C ARG A 172 3.35 -15.48 -2.16
N TYR A 173 2.98 -15.51 -0.88
CA TYR A 173 1.75 -14.88 -0.41
C TYR A 173 1.91 -13.37 -0.32
N LEU A 174 3.06 -12.90 0.18
CA LEU A 174 3.36 -11.47 0.17
C LEU A 174 3.51 -10.97 -1.26
N TRP A 175 4.25 -11.68 -2.11
CA TRP A 175 4.41 -11.30 -3.52
C TRP A 175 3.05 -11.22 -4.23
N GLY A 176 2.16 -12.21 -4.04
CA GLY A 176 0.81 -12.20 -4.59
C GLY A 176 -0.03 -11.02 -4.08
N ALA A 177 0.09 -10.65 -2.80
CA ALA A 177 -0.61 -9.49 -2.25
C ALA A 177 -0.07 -8.17 -2.85
N LEU A 178 1.25 -8.05 -3.02
CA LEU A 178 1.86 -6.88 -3.65
C LEU A 178 1.54 -6.79 -5.15
N ALA A 179 1.44 -7.92 -5.84
CA ALA A 179 0.98 -7.97 -7.24
C ALA A 179 -0.48 -7.53 -7.37
N ALA A 180 -1.35 -7.94 -6.44
CA ALA A 180 -2.72 -7.45 -6.38
C ALA A 180 -2.77 -5.93 -6.13
N ASN A 181 -1.91 -5.40 -5.26
CA ASN A 181 -1.76 -3.96 -5.07
C ASN A 181 -1.29 -3.25 -6.35
N ALA A 182 -0.29 -3.80 -7.06
CA ALA A 182 0.17 -3.24 -8.33
C ALA A 182 -0.96 -3.17 -9.37
N PHE A 183 -1.80 -4.20 -9.45
CA PHE A 183 -3.01 -4.19 -10.28
C PHE A 183 -3.98 -3.08 -9.87
N ALA A 184 -4.20 -2.86 -8.56
CA ALA A 184 -5.01 -1.74 -8.09
C ALA A 184 -4.43 -0.36 -8.44
N VAL A 185 -3.09 -0.21 -8.43
CA VAL A 185 -2.41 1.02 -8.87
C VAL A 185 -2.63 1.22 -10.37
N THR A 186 -2.45 0.20 -11.20
CA THR A 186 -2.71 0.28 -12.65
C THR A 186 -4.14 0.73 -12.94
N LEU A 187 -5.14 0.13 -12.28
CA LEU A 187 -6.52 0.58 -12.43
C LEU A 187 -6.69 2.03 -11.96
N SER A 188 -6.09 2.40 -10.82
CA SER A 188 -6.17 3.78 -10.30
C SER A 188 -5.66 4.81 -11.30
N ILE A 189 -4.55 4.53 -12.00
CA ILE A 189 -4.01 5.42 -13.04
C ILE A 189 -5.06 5.63 -14.14
N ILE A 190 -5.63 4.54 -14.68
CA ILE A 190 -6.65 4.62 -15.74
C ILE A 190 -7.84 5.46 -15.27
N TRP A 191 -8.30 5.23 -14.04
CA TRP A 191 -9.44 5.93 -13.48
C TRP A 191 -9.16 7.41 -13.20
N PHE A 192 -8.00 7.77 -12.67
CA PHE A 192 -7.65 9.16 -12.41
C PHE A 192 -7.43 9.94 -13.70
N VAL A 193 -6.87 9.31 -14.73
CA VAL A 193 -6.80 9.90 -16.07
C VAL A 193 -8.21 10.16 -16.62
N ALA A 194 -9.14 9.21 -16.49
CA ALA A 194 -10.54 9.42 -16.91
C ALA A 194 -11.21 10.54 -16.09
N LEU A 195 -11.05 10.56 -14.77
CA LEU A 195 -11.62 11.59 -13.88
C LEU A 195 -11.02 12.97 -14.11
N SER A 196 -9.76 13.08 -14.56
CA SER A 196 -9.16 14.37 -14.90
C SER A 196 -9.91 15.12 -16.01
N ARG A 197 -10.75 14.41 -16.78
CA ARG A 197 -11.57 14.94 -17.88
C ARG A 197 -13.03 15.17 -17.48
N VAL A 198 -13.38 15.10 -16.19
CA VAL A 198 -14.77 15.20 -15.71
C VAL A 198 -15.47 16.52 -16.10
N THR A 199 -14.70 17.58 -16.40
CA THR A 199 -15.24 18.86 -16.86
C THR A 199 -15.58 18.90 -18.35
N ASP A 200 -15.17 17.90 -19.12
CA ASP A 200 -15.53 17.76 -20.53
C ASP A 200 -16.88 17.00 -20.63
N PRO A 201 -17.96 17.63 -21.11
CA PRO A 201 -19.28 17.02 -21.19
C PRO A 201 -19.36 15.83 -22.16
N LEU A 202 -18.37 15.67 -23.05
CA LEU A 202 -18.26 14.54 -23.97
C LEU A 202 -17.35 13.43 -23.45
N ALA A 203 -16.64 13.66 -22.34
CA ALA A 203 -15.73 12.67 -21.78
C ALA A 203 -16.48 11.65 -20.92
N TRP A 204 -16.19 10.37 -21.15
CA TRP A 204 -16.62 9.30 -20.26
C TRP A 204 -15.85 9.37 -18.93
N SER A 205 -16.56 9.27 -17.81
CA SER A 205 -15.97 9.13 -16.47
C SER A 205 -16.66 8.03 -15.67
N PRO A 206 -15.92 7.20 -14.92
CA PRO A 206 -16.54 6.22 -14.05
C PRO A 206 -17.30 6.87 -12.90
N PRO A 207 -18.39 6.25 -12.44
CA PRO A 207 -18.95 6.64 -11.16
C PRO A 207 -18.00 6.24 -10.03
N ALA A 208 -17.80 7.13 -9.05
CA ALA A 208 -16.80 6.97 -7.98
C ALA A 208 -16.95 5.67 -7.16
N TRP A 209 -18.16 5.10 -7.08
CA TRP A 209 -18.38 3.83 -6.39
C TRP A 209 -17.71 2.63 -7.10
N GLN A 210 -17.55 2.67 -8.43
CA GLN A 210 -16.83 1.61 -9.16
C GLN A 210 -15.36 1.59 -8.77
N ILE A 211 -14.77 2.78 -8.58
CA ILE A 211 -13.37 2.92 -8.16
C ILE A 211 -13.19 2.34 -6.75
N ALA A 212 -14.09 2.67 -5.83
CA ALA A 212 -14.05 2.09 -4.49
C ALA A 212 -14.33 0.57 -4.50
N GLY A 213 -15.24 0.11 -5.36
CA GLY A 213 -15.65 -1.29 -5.47
C GLY A 213 -14.52 -2.23 -5.89
N TYR A 214 -13.77 -1.92 -6.95
CA TYR A 214 -12.65 -2.80 -7.35
C TYR A 214 -11.54 -2.81 -6.29
N ARG A 215 -11.31 -1.67 -5.60
CA ARG A 215 -10.34 -1.62 -4.49
C ARG A 215 -10.75 -2.57 -3.37
N VAL A 216 -12.03 -2.62 -3.00
CA VAL A 216 -12.52 -3.62 -2.04
C VAL A 216 -12.15 -5.04 -2.48
N ALA A 217 -12.42 -5.41 -3.74
CA ALA A 217 -12.08 -6.74 -4.24
C ALA A 217 -10.58 -7.05 -4.15
N VAL A 218 -9.72 -6.11 -4.54
CA VAL A 218 -8.26 -6.26 -4.46
C VAL A 218 -7.80 -6.42 -3.00
N PHE A 219 -8.26 -5.57 -2.08
CA PHE A 219 -7.83 -5.64 -0.69
C PHE A 219 -8.39 -6.88 0.04
N VAL A 220 -9.55 -7.41 -0.38
CA VAL A 220 -10.03 -8.72 0.07
C VAL A 220 -9.04 -9.83 -0.34
N VAL A 221 -8.53 -9.81 -1.58
CA VAL A 221 -7.52 -10.78 -2.04
C VAL A 221 -6.24 -10.66 -1.21
N MET A 222 -5.75 -9.44 -0.96
CA MET A 222 -4.56 -9.23 -0.12
C MET A 222 -4.75 -9.77 1.30
N VAL A 223 -5.89 -9.48 1.94
CA VAL A 223 -6.24 -10.00 3.27
C VAL A 223 -6.33 -11.52 3.25
N ALA A 224 -6.97 -12.11 2.24
CA ALA A 224 -7.10 -13.56 2.11
C ALA A 224 -5.74 -14.25 1.98
N LEU A 225 -4.81 -13.69 1.19
CA LEU A 225 -3.44 -14.20 1.05
C LEU A 225 -2.67 -14.13 2.37
N ALA A 226 -2.73 -12.99 3.08
CA ALA A 226 -2.08 -12.85 4.39
C ALA A 226 -2.69 -13.78 5.45
N ALA A 227 -4.02 -13.89 5.50
CA ALA A 227 -4.72 -14.79 6.41
C ALA A 227 -4.38 -16.26 6.10
N ARG A 228 -4.32 -16.63 4.82
CA ARG A 228 -3.90 -17.97 4.39
C ARG A 228 -2.46 -18.26 4.80
N ARG A 229 -1.54 -17.32 4.60
CA ARG A 229 -0.14 -17.44 5.05
C ARG A 229 -0.08 -17.71 6.56
N LEU A 230 -0.79 -16.92 7.35
CA LEU A 230 -0.81 -17.07 8.81
C LEU A 230 -1.43 -18.40 9.26
N TRP A 231 -2.51 -18.84 8.61
CA TRP A 231 -3.12 -20.14 8.86
C TRP A 231 -2.17 -21.31 8.57
N LEU A 232 -1.38 -21.23 7.51
CA LEU A 232 -0.38 -22.24 7.16
C LEU A 232 0.72 -22.32 8.23
N VAL A 233 1.21 -21.18 8.74
CA VAL A 233 2.20 -21.17 9.84
C VAL A 233 1.64 -21.88 11.07
N ARG A 234 0.38 -21.60 11.44
CA ARG A 234 -0.26 -22.23 12.61
C ARG A 234 -0.38 -23.75 12.47
N ARG A 235 -0.34 -24.28 11.25
CA ARG A 235 -0.31 -25.72 10.96
C ARG A 235 1.10 -26.28 10.79
N GLY A 236 2.13 -25.53 11.19
CA GLY A 236 3.54 -25.94 11.08
C GLY A 236 4.05 -25.99 9.65
N ARG A 237 3.35 -25.41 8.66
CA ARG A 237 3.82 -25.38 7.28
C ARG A 237 4.81 -24.25 7.06
N VAL A 238 5.98 -24.60 6.50
CA VAL A 238 7.03 -23.66 6.13
C VAL A 238 6.57 -22.80 4.96
N ALA A 239 7.00 -21.54 4.94
CA ALA A 239 6.77 -20.64 3.81
C ALA A 239 7.56 -21.12 2.60
N GLU A 240 6.90 -21.27 1.46
CA GLU A 240 7.59 -21.50 0.19
C GLU A 240 7.93 -20.16 -0.45
N GLY A 241 9.18 -20.05 -0.90
CA GLY A 241 9.58 -19.04 -1.87
C GLY A 241 8.80 -19.17 -3.19
N LEU A 242 8.94 -18.20 -4.07
CA LEU A 242 8.25 -18.12 -5.35
C LEU A 242 8.68 -19.22 -6.33
N LEU A 243 9.95 -19.62 -6.28
CA LEU A 243 10.52 -20.63 -7.18
C LEU A 243 10.58 -22.03 -6.56
N GLY A 244 9.96 -22.24 -5.39
CA GLY A 244 9.99 -23.51 -4.67
C GLY A 244 11.38 -23.92 -4.16
N SER A 245 12.39 -23.05 -4.27
CA SER A 245 13.81 -23.40 -4.10
C SER A 245 14.34 -23.34 -2.66
N ARG A 246 13.52 -22.93 -1.68
CA ARG A 246 13.87 -22.95 -0.24
C ARG A 246 13.06 -23.98 0.55
N THR A 247 13.40 -25.24 0.36
CA THR A 247 13.12 -26.34 1.30
C THR A 247 14.43 -26.89 1.85
N LYS A 248 15.28 -26.04 2.44
CA LYS A 248 16.19 -26.55 3.47
C LYS A 248 15.39 -26.57 4.76
N GLN A 249 14.99 -27.77 5.18
CA GLN A 249 14.36 -28.04 6.47
C GLN A 249 15.22 -27.43 7.58
N TYR A 250 14.91 -26.22 8.02
CA TYR A 250 15.21 -25.83 9.39
C TYR A 250 14.20 -26.58 10.25
N SER A 251 14.54 -27.82 10.63
CA SER A 251 13.89 -28.46 11.76
C SER A 251 14.56 -27.93 13.02
N PRO A 252 13.94 -27.04 13.79
CA PRO A 252 14.44 -26.67 15.12
C PRO A 252 14.31 -27.83 16.13
N TYR A 253 13.79 -28.99 15.71
CA TYR A 253 13.60 -30.20 16.51
C TYR A 253 14.48 -31.38 16.04
N ALA A 254 15.52 -31.13 15.25
CA ALA A 254 16.59 -32.11 15.06
C ALA A 254 17.58 -32.01 16.23
N GLY A 255 17.13 -32.44 17.41
CA GLY A 255 17.90 -32.57 18.65
C GLY A 255 17.36 -33.74 19.44
#